data_AF-A0A524AIM0-F1
#
_entry.id   AF-A0A524AIM0-F1
#
_cell.length_a   1.000
_cell.length_b   1.000
_cell.length_c   1.000
_cell.angle_alpha   90.00
_cell.angle_beta   90.00
_cell.angle_gamma   90.00
#
_symmetry.space_group_name_H-M   'P 1'
#
loop_
_entity.id
_entity.type
_entity.pdbx_description
1 polymer ?
#
loop_
_entity_poly.entity_id
_entity_poly.type
_entity_poly.pdbx_seq_one_letter_code
_entity_poly.pdbx_strand_id
1 'polypeptide(L)'
;MAAQMGGQPVLILPERVQRYLGRDAQRMNIMAARVIAQAVRTTLGPRGMDKMLVDSLGDVTITNDGVTILDEMDVEHPAAKMMVEIAKVQEDEVGDGTT
;
A
#
# COMPACT_ATOMS: atom_id res chain seq x y z
N MET A 1 -39.43 40.75 8.10
CA MET A 1 -38.26 40.25 8.83
C MET A 1 -38.51 38.79 9.20
N ALA A 2 -38.11 37.86 8.33
CA ALA A 2 -38.21 36.42 8.59
C ALA A 2 -36.82 35.90 8.91
N ALA A 3 -36.63 35.40 10.13
CA ALA A 3 -35.36 34.95 10.65
C ALA A 3 -34.86 33.72 9.86
N GLN A 4 -33.66 33.84 9.31
CA GLN A 4 -32.88 32.72 8.78
C GLN A 4 -32.60 31.74 9.92
N MET A 5 -33.28 30.59 9.92
CA MET A 5 -32.81 29.41 10.64
C MET A 5 -31.65 28.80 9.84
N GLY A 6 -30.47 29.44 9.94
CA GLY A 6 -29.22 28.85 9.51
C GLY A 6 -28.87 27.70 10.45
N GLY A 7 -29.19 26.47 10.04
CA GLY A 7 -28.74 25.27 10.74
C GLY A 7 -27.22 25.31 10.89
N GLN A 8 -26.74 25.22 12.12
CA GLN A 8 -25.32 25.20 12.43
C GLN A 8 -24.63 24.11 11.58
N PRO A 9 -23.57 24.43 10.81
CA PRO A 9 -22.90 23.44 9.99
C PRO A 9 -22.31 22.34 10.88
N VAL A 10 -22.83 21.12 10.74
CA VAL A 10 -22.33 19.94 11.45
C VAL A 10 -21.05 19.48 10.77
N LEU A 11 -19.91 19.66 11.44
CA LEU A 11 -18.62 19.17 10.98
C LEU A 11 -18.56 17.65 11.24
N ILE A 12 -18.82 16.83 10.22
CA ILE A 12 -18.79 15.35 10.34
C ILE A 12 -17.35 14.83 10.32
N LEU A 13 -16.43 15.54 9.68
CA LEU A 13 -15.02 15.17 9.55
C LEU A 13 -14.11 16.31 10.01
N PRO A 14 -13.00 16.02 10.70
CA PRO A 14 -11.96 17.01 10.99
C PRO A 14 -11.41 17.63 9.71
N GLU A 15 -10.97 18.90 9.80
CA GLU A 15 -10.49 19.70 8.65
C GLU A 15 -9.32 19.07 7.87
N ARG A 16 -8.57 18.16 8.50
CA ARG A 16 -7.42 17.47 7.89
C ARG A 16 -7.71 16.06 7.37
N VAL A 17 -8.98 15.65 7.31
CA VAL A 17 -9.34 14.32 6.79
C VAL A 17 -9.66 14.39 5.31
N GLN A 18 -8.81 13.76 4.50
CA GLN A 18 -9.12 13.49 3.10
C GLN A 18 -10.05 12.28 3.01
N ARG A 19 -11.17 12.43 2.29
CA ARG A 19 -12.11 11.35 2.05
C ARG A 19 -12.31 11.17 0.55
N TYR A 20 -12.00 9.97 0.07
CA TYR A 20 -12.31 9.53 -1.29
C TYR A 20 -13.55 8.63 -1.26
N LEU A 21 -14.42 8.75 -2.27
CA LEU A 21 -15.70 8.03 -2.33
C LEU A 21 -15.93 7.41 -3.71
N GLY A 22 -16.70 6.31 -3.73
CA GLY A 22 -17.17 5.68 -4.95
C GLY A 22 -16.03 5.25 -5.89
N ARG A 23 -16.13 5.66 -7.16
CA ARG A 23 -15.20 5.24 -8.22
C ARG A 23 -13.78 5.73 -8.02
N ASP A 24 -13.59 6.89 -7.40
CA ASP A 24 -12.26 7.47 -7.21
C ASP A 24 -11.49 6.69 -6.13
N ALA A 25 -12.15 6.34 -5.03
CA ALA A 25 -11.58 5.46 -4.01
C ALA A 25 -11.21 4.08 -4.58
N GLN A 26 -12.09 3.49 -5.41
CA GLN A 26 -11.80 2.21 -6.08
C GLN A 26 -10.57 2.31 -6.99
N ARG A 27 -10.49 3.37 -7.81
CA ARG A 27 -9.34 3.58 -8.70
C ARG A 27 -8.04 3.75 -7.93
N MET A 28 -8.05 4.52 -6.83
CA MET A 28 -6.88 4.71 -5.98
C MET A 28 -6.42 3.40 -5.34
N ASN A 29 -7.35 2.61 -4.79
CA ASN A 29 -7.04 1.30 -4.21
C ASN A 29 -6.41 0.35 -5.24
N ILE A 30 -6.99 0.27 -6.44
CA ILE A 30 -6.47 -0.57 -7.52
C ILE A 30 -5.09 -0.09 -7.98
N MET A 31 -4.90 1.22 -8.13
CA MET A 31 -3.60 1.80 -8.49
C MET A 31 -2.53 1.44 -7.46
N ALA A 32 -2.83 1.59 -6.16
CA ALA A 32 -1.91 1.24 -5.09
C ALA A 32 -1.49 -0.24 -5.14
N ALA A 33 -2.46 -1.16 -5.28
CA ALA A 33 -2.17 -2.58 -5.41
C ALA A 33 -1.35 -2.91 -6.68
N ARG A 34 -1.63 -2.23 -7.80
CA ARG A 34 -0.89 -2.42 -9.06
C ARG A 34 0.57 -1.98 -8.94
N VAL A 35 0.85 -0.89 -8.21
CA VAL A 35 2.23 -0.42 -7.99
C VAL A 35 3.02 -1.46 -7.19
N ILE A 36 2.42 -2.00 -6.13
CA ILE A 36 3.02 -3.08 -5.33
C ILE A 36 3.30 -4.31 -6.19
N ALA A 37 2.31 -4.77 -6.96
CA ALA A 37 2.48 -5.90 -7.86
C ALA A 37 3.57 -5.66 -8.91
N GLN A 38 3.69 -4.43 -9.45
CA GLN A 38 4.74 -4.09 -10.41
C GLN A 38 6.14 -4.10 -9.78
N ALA A 39 6.25 -3.74 -8.51
CA ALA A 39 7.51 -3.84 -7.78
C ALA A 39 7.95 -5.31 -7.77
N VAL A 40 7.14 -6.22 -7.22
CA VAL A 40 7.57 -7.63 -7.04
C VAL A 40 7.56 -8.45 -8.33
N ARG A 41 6.77 -8.11 -9.36
CA ARG A 41 6.62 -8.96 -10.58
C ARG A 41 7.92 -9.48 -11.21
N THR A 42 9.01 -8.71 -11.17
CA THR A 42 10.28 -9.12 -11.80
C THR A 42 11.06 -10.16 -11.00
N THR A 43 10.69 -10.44 -9.76
CA THR A 43 11.35 -11.43 -8.89
C THR A 43 10.75 -12.83 -9.07
N LEU A 44 9.67 -12.96 -9.85
CA LEU A 44 8.97 -14.23 -10.02
C LEU A 44 9.68 -15.18 -11.00
N GLY A 45 9.85 -16.43 -10.56
CA GLY A 45 10.29 -17.56 -11.37
C GLY A 45 11.82 -17.76 -11.41
N PRO A 46 12.31 -18.79 -12.12
CA PRO A 46 13.72 -19.19 -12.11
C PRO A 46 14.66 -18.19 -12.82
N ARG A 47 14.09 -17.18 -13.48
CA ARG A 47 14.80 -16.03 -14.07
C ARG A 47 14.38 -14.72 -13.41
N GLY A 48 13.85 -14.79 -12.18
CA GLY A 48 13.59 -13.65 -11.34
C GLY A 48 14.87 -12.83 -11.13
N MET A 49 14.72 -11.52 -11.06
CA MET A 49 15.81 -10.60 -10.79
C MET A 49 15.72 -10.13 -9.36
N ASP A 50 16.84 -10.26 -8.64
CA ASP A 50 17.00 -9.67 -7.32
C ASP A 50 16.81 -8.15 -7.36
N LYS A 51 16.30 -7.62 -6.26
CA LYS A 51 16.21 -6.17 -6.05
C LYS A 51 17.27 -5.72 -5.09
N MET A 52 17.93 -4.64 -5.44
CA MET A 52 18.77 -3.87 -4.54
C MET A 52 17.89 -2.83 -3.84
N LEU A 53 17.71 -3.00 -2.54
CA LEU A 53 16.99 -2.12 -1.64
C LEU A 53 18.04 -1.33 -0.86
N VAL A 54 17.82 -0.02 -0.75
CA VAL A 54 18.71 0.89 -0.02
C VAL A 54 17.85 1.62 1.00
N ASP A 55 18.18 1.45 2.27
CA ASP A 55 17.44 2.08 3.36
C ASP A 55 17.83 3.57 3.52
N SER A 56 17.20 4.24 4.50
CA SER A 56 17.49 5.65 4.80
C SER A 56 18.87 5.90 5.41
N LEU A 57 19.52 4.85 5.97
CA LEU A 57 20.83 4.91 6.60
C LEU A 57 21.97 4.56 5.62
N GLY A 58 21.63 4.03 4.44
CA GLY A 58 22.55 3.60 3.40
C GLY A 58 22.89 2.10 3.43
N ASP A 59 22.22 1.31 4.28
CA ASP A 59 22.34 -0.14 4.29
C ASP A 59 21.71 -0.72 3.03
N VAL A 60 22.39 -1.71 2.43
CA VAL A 60 22.02 -2.31 1.16
C VAL A 60 21.61 -3.76 1.35
N THR A 61 20.36 -4.06 1.01
CA THR A 61 19.81 -5.42 1.02
C THR A 61 19.52 -5.85 -0.42
N ILE A 62 20.11 -6.97 -0.85
CA ILE A 62 19.84 -7.56 -2.17
C ILE A 62 19.05 -8.84 -1.96
N THR A 63 17.81 -8.89 -2.46
CA THR A 63 16.94 -10.05 -2.26
C THR A 63 15.93 -10.23 -3.40
N ASN A 64 15.50 -11.47 -3.60
CA ASN A 64 14.41 -11.86 -4.48
C ASN A 64 13.13 -12.20 -3.70
N ASP A 65 13.20 -12.24 -2.36
CA ASP A 65 12.05 -12.57 -1.52
C ASP A 65 11.02 -11.43 -1.52
N GLY A 66 9.79 -11.76 -1.88
CA GLY A 66 8.68 -10.83 -1.97
C GLY A 66 8.38 -10.15 -0.63
N VAL A 67 8.38 -10.89 0.49
CA VAL A 67 8.08 -10.29 1.81
C VAL A 67 9.16 -9.31 2.21
N THR A 68 10.43 -9.69 2.13
CA THR A 68 11.54 -8.79 2.46
C THR A 68 11.52 -7.52 1.60
N ILE A 69 11.22 -7.65 0.29
CA ILE A 69 11.08 -6.48 -0.58
C ILE A 69 9.96 -5.56 -0.11
N LEU A 70 8.80 -6.13 0.24
CA LEU A 70 7.62 -5.37 0.61
C LEU A 70 7.74 -4.73 2.01
N ASP A 71 8.50 -5.33 2.91
CA ASP A 71 8.75 -4.79 4.25
C ASP A 71 9.74 -3.62 4.26
N GLU A 72 10.73 -3.65 3.37
CA GLU A 72 11.68 -2.54 3.19
C GLU A 72 11.06 -1.35 2.43
N MET A 73 9.93 -1.57 1.74
CA MET A 73 9.22 -0.49 1.06
C MET A 73 8.40 0.35 2.03
N ASP A 74 8.64 1.66 2.07
CA ASP A 74 7.81 2.60 2.84
C ASP A 74 6.47 2.86 2.13
N VAL A 75 5.43 2.11 2.54
CA VAL A 75 4.10 2.14 1.95
C VAL A 75 3.13 2.89 2.85
N GLU A 76 2.63 4.05 2.42
CA GLU A 76 1.63 4.81 3.19
C GLU A 76 0.18 4.38 2.91
N HIS A 77 -0.12 3.98 1.66
CA HIS A 77 -1.49 3.77 1.21
C HIS A 77 -2.14 2.52 1.86
N PRO A 78 -3.32 2.62 2.50
CA PRO A 78 -3.92 1.49 3.24
C PRO A 78 -4.12 0.22 2.41
N ALA A 79 -4.60 0.35 1.17
CA ALA A 79 -4.77 -0.80 0.29
C ALA A 79 -3.44 -1.49 -0.08
N ALA A 80 -2.34 -0.74 -0.12
CA ALA A 80 -1.02 -1.32 -0.40
C ALA A 80 -0.43 -1.98 0.86
N LYS A 81 -0.62 -1.39 2.07
CA LYS A 81 -0.29 -2.05 3.34
C LYS A 81 -1.01 -3.40 3.47
N MET A 82 -2.28 -3.46 3.10
CA MET A 82 -3.03 -4.71 3.09
C MET A 82 -2.39 -5.77 2.18
N MET A 83 -1.78 -5.39 1.05
CA MET A 83 -1.06 -6.33 0.19
C MET A 83 0.22 -6.87 0.85
N VAL A 84 0.95 -6.02 1.57
CA VAL A 84 2.14 -6.44 2.34
C VAL A 84 1.77 -7.46 3.40
N GLU A 85 0.69 -7.21 4.14
CA GLU A 85 0.22 -8.15 5.18
C GLU A 85 -0.25 -9.49 4.58
N ILE A 86 -0.84 -9.50 3.39
CA ILE A 86 -1.17 -10.75 2.68
C ILE A 86 0.10 -11.54 2.37
N ALA A 87 1.16 -10.88 1.90
CA ALA A 87 2.43 -11.55 1.59
C ALA A 87 3.07 -12.16 2.86
N LYS A 88 3.02 -11.45 4.00
CA LYS A 88 3.50 -11.98 5.29
C LYS A 88 2.76 -13.23 5.71
N VAL A 89 1.43 -13.21 5.65
CA VAL A 89 0.62 -14.39 6.01
C VAL A 89 0.94 -15.56 5.08
N GLN A 90 1.16 -15.29 3.79
CA GLN A 90 1.54 -16.33 2.83
C GLN A 90 2.90 -16.96 3.16
N GLU A 91 3.87 -16.15 3.58
CA GLU A 91 5.18 -16.62 4.05
C GLU A 91 5.06 -17.42 5.36
N ASP A 92 4.30 -16.93 6.34
CA ASP A 92 4.11 -17.60 7.63
C ASP A 92 3.44 -18.97 7.48
N GLU A 93 2.46 -19.09 6.57
CA GLU A 93 1.69 -20.33 6.38
C GLU A 93 2.39 -21.35 5.47
N VAL A 94 3.05 -20.89 4.40
CA VAL A 94 3.59 -21.77 3.34
C VAL A 94 5.09 -21.58 3.10
N GLY A 95 5.63 -20.39 3.34
CA GLY A 95 7.02 -20.03 3.05
C GLY A 95 7.34 -19.90 1.56
N ASP A 96 6.32 -19.78 0.71
CA ASP A 96 6.45 -19.58 -0.74
C ASP A 96 5.20 -18.88 -1.31
N GLY A 97 5.32 -18.31 -2.50
CA GLY A 97 4.23 -17.61 -3.19
C GLY A 97 4.02 -16.16 -2.74
N THR A 98 5.06 -15.54 -2.21
CA THR A 98 5.03 -14.16 -1.68
C THR A 98 5.10 -13.07 -2.76
N THR A 99 5.46 -13.45 -4.00
CA THR A 99 5.68 -12.58 -5.18
C THR A 99 4.52 -12.65 -6.17
#